data_AF-A0A971HH44-F1
#
_entry.id   AF-A0A971HH44-F1
#
_cell.length_a   1.000
_cell.length_b   1.000
_cell.length_c   1.000
_cell.angle_alpha   90.00
_cell.angle_beta   90.00
_cell.angle_gamma   90.00
#
_symmetry.space_group_name_H-M   'P 1'
#
loop_
_entity.id
_entity.type
_entity.pdbx_description
1 polymer ?
#
loop_
_entity_poly.entity_id
_entity_poly.type
_entity_poly.pdbx_seq_one_letter_code
_entity_poly.pdbx_strand_id
1 'polypeptide(L)'
;MFDTRKYAFQIETTFRAVFKCQRYGIGVLAESYFIEKNPFLAITTVLGNYYNKLDNKSKEKLDEFIEAYHLEMGKSIEEIGEEKIKKIIQDFNDIVRTV
;
A
#
# COMPACT_ATOMS: atom_id res chain seq x y z
N MET A 1 -17.22 -14.24 -1.46
CA MET A 1 -16.18 -14.56 -2.46
C MET A 1 -15.09 -13.54 -2.26
N PHE A 2 -13.84 -13.98 -2.12
CA PHE A 2 -12.71 -13.08 -1.94
C PHE A 2 -12.53 -12.25 -3.22
N ASP A 3 -12.88 -10.97 -3.16
CA ASP A 3 -12.79 -10.05 -4.31
C ASP A 3 -11.47 -9.28 -4.25
N THR A 4 -10.42 -9.86 -4.81
CA THR A 4 -9.07 -9.27 -4.85
C THR A 4 -9.06 -7.89 -5.51
N ARG A 5 -9.89 -7.68 -6.54
CA ARG A 5 -9.98 -6.43 -7.29
C ARG A 5 -10.47 -5.29 -6.40
N LYS A 6 -11.45 -5.56 -5.54
CA LYS A 6 -11.97 -4.56 -4.60
C LYS A 6 -10.89 -4.06 -3.64
N TYR A 7 -9.98 -4.92 -3.20
CA TYR A 7 -8.86 -4.54 -2.33
C TYR A 7 -7.78 -3.80 -3.09
N ALA A 8 -7.45 -4.26 -4.30
CA ALA A 8 -6.52 -3.55 -5.17
C ALA A 8 -6.98 -2.13 -5.52
N PHE A 9 -8.27 -1.97 -5.80
CA PHE A 9 -8.86 -0.67 -6.09
C PHE A 9 -8.74 0.31 -4.90
N GLN A 10 -8.91 -0.17 -3.66
CA GLN A 10 -8.71 0.68 -2.47
C GLN A 10 -7.28 1.21 -2.39
N ILE A 11 -6.28 0.35 -2.61
CA ILE A 11 -4.87 0.77 -2.64
C ILE A 11 -4.62 1.74 -3.81
N GLU A 12 -5.18 1.48 -5.00
CA GLU A 12 -5.11 2.37 -6.17
C GLU A 12 -5.62 3.78 -5.83
N THR A 13 -6.78 3.88 -5.18
CA THR A 13 -7.38 5.18 -4.83
C THR A 13 -6.46 6.00 -3.94
N THR A 14 -5.88 5.40 -2.90
CA THR A 14 -4.92 6.09 -2.03
C THR A 14 -3.64 6.44 -2.77
N PHE A 15 -3.08 5.51 -3.56
CA PHE A 15 -1.87 5.76 -4.35
C PHE A 15 -2.05 6.97 -5.28
N ARG A 16 -3.14 7.00 -6.05
CA ARG A 16 -3.42 8.09 -6.99
C ARG A 16 -3.71 9.40 -6.28
N ALA A 17 -4.35 9.37 -5.12
CA ALA A 17 -4.57 10.58 -4.31
C ALA A 17 -3.25 11.19 -3.84
N VAL A 18 -2.28 10.37 -3.42
CA VAL A 18 -0.96 10.81 -2.96
C VAL A 18 -0.11 11.35 -4.10
N PHE A 19 0.05 10.57 -5.18
CA PHE A 19 0.95 10.93 -6.27
C PHE A 19 0.33 11.85 -7.32
N LYS A 20 -1.00 12.03 -7.32
CA LYS A 20 -1.76 12.81 -8.32
C LYS A 20 -1.34 12.46 -9.76
N CYS A 21 -1.20 11.16 -10.02
CA CYS A 21 -0.57 10.64 -11.22
C CYS A 21 -1.57 10.12 -12.27
N GLN A 22 -1.16 10.22 -13.54
CA GLN A 22 -1.84 9.61 -14.69
C GLN A 22 -1.48 8.12 -14.83
N ARG A 23 -2.02 7.42 -15.83
CA ARG A 23 -1.76 5.98 -16.09
C ARG A 23 -0.41 5.67 -16.76
N TYR A 24 0.60 6.50 -16.55
CA TYR A 24 1.96 6.34 -17.07
C TYR A 24 2.98 6.79 -16.03
N GLY A 25 4.27 6.44 -16.24
CA GLY A 25 5.32 6.71 -15.27
C GLY A 25 5.05 5.99 -13.95
N ILE A 26 5.14 6.70 -12.82
CA ILE A 26 4.89 6.12 -11.49
C ILE A 26 3.47 5.57 -11.34
N GLY A 27 2.50 6.13 -12.08
CA GLY A 27 1.11 5.69 -11.99
C GLY A 27 0.84 4.32 -12.59
N VAL A 28 1.81 3.70 -13.29
CA VAL A 28 1.75 2.29 -13.67
C VAL A 28 1.70 1.38 -12.43
N LEU A 29 2.32 1.80 -11.33
CA LEU A 29 2.27 1.07 -10.05
C LEU A 29 0.91 1.19 -9.35
N ALA A 30 0.07 2.14 -9.78
CA ALA A 30 -1.27 2.36 -9.24
C ALA A 30 -2.34 1.52 -9.95
N GLU A 31 -2.01 0.83 -11.05
CA GLU A 31 -3.00 0.06 -11.79
C GLU A 31 -3.48 -1.15 -10.98
N SER A 32 -4.79 -1.31 -10.81
CA SER A 32 -5.39 -2.41 -10.04
C SER A 32 -4.83 -3.80 -10.38
N TYR A 33 -4.62 -4.12 -11.67
CA TYR A 33 -4.08 -5.44 -12.07
C TYR A 33 -2.64 -5.68 -11.58
N PHE A 34 -1.86 -4.60 -11.44
CA PHE A 34 -0.51 -4.66 -10.91
C PHE A 34 -0.55 -4.82 -9.40
N ILE A 35 -1.40 -4.02 -8.74
CA ILE A 35 -1.62 -4.06 -7.28
C ILE A 35 -2.16 -5.42 -6.84
N GLU A 36 -3.07 -6.04 -7.59
CA GLU A 36 -3.56 -7.38 -7.27
C GLU A 36 -2.42 -8.40 -7.14
N LYS A 37 -1.37 -8.25 -7.96
CA LYS A 37 -0.20 -9.13 -7.96
C LYS A 37 0.92 -8.66 -7.03
N ASN A 38 1.00 -7.37 -6.74
CA ASN A 38 2.10 -6.74 -6.00
C ASN A 38 1.59 -5.64 -5.05
N PRO A 39 0.65 -5.94 -4.14
CA PRO A 39 -0.01 -4.92 -3.31
C PRO A 39 0.99 -4.22 -2.39
N PHE A 40 1.93 -4.97 -1.82
CA PHE A 40 2.91 -4.43 -0.88
C PHE A 40 3.88 -3.45 -1.54
N LEU A 41 4.24 -3.68 -2.82
CA LEU A 41 5.12 -2.77 -3.57
C LEU A 41 4.44 -1.42 -3.82
N ALA A 42 3.16 -1.42 -4.19
CA ALA A 42 2.40 -0.19 -4.36
C ALA A 42 2.27 0.57 -3.02
N ILE A 43 1.95 -0.14 -1.93
CA ILE A 43 1.83 0.43 -0.59
C ILE A 43 3.15 1.06 -0.13
N THR A 44 4.26 0.31 -0.19
CA THR A 44 5.57 0.82 0.25
C THR A 44 6.11 1.94 -0.62
N THR A 45 5.75 1.99 -1.91
CA THR A 45 6.06 3.15 -2.76
C THR A 45 5.38 4.41 -2.22
N VAL A 46 4.12 4.32 -1.81
CA VAL A 46 3.38 5.45 -1.20
C VAL A 46 4.00 5.84 0.13
N LEU A 47 4.22 4.88 1.03
CA LEU A 47 4.77 5.16 2.36
C LEU A 47 6.20 5.71 2.28
N GLY A 48 7.06 5.11 1.45
CA GLY A 48 8.45 5.51 1.25
C GLY A 48 8.60 6.94 0.72
N ASN A 49 7.64 7.45 -0.06
CA ASN A 49 7.62 8.85 -0.52
C ASN A 49 7.59 9.87 0.64
N TYR A 50 7.12 9.47 1.82
CA TYR A 50 7.06 10.31 3.00
C TYR A 50 8.30 10.20 3.89
N TYR A 51 9.05 9.08 3.83
CA TYR A 51 10.02 8.68 4.87
C TYR A 51 10.96 9.81 5.32
N ASN A 52 11.62 10.49 4.40
CA ASN A 52 12.60 11.55 4.73
C ASN A 52 11.96 12.84 5.25
N LYS A 53 10.64 13.02 5.12
CA LYS A 53 9.88 14.20 5.54
C LYS A 53 9.20 14.01 6.90
N LEU A 54 9.12 12.78 7.40
CA LEU A 54 8.44 12.44 8.64
C LEU A 54 9.28 12.78 9.87
N ASP A 55 8.59 13.12 10.97
CA ASP A 55 9.18 13.17 12.30
C ASP A 55 9.51 11.76 12.82
N ASN A 56 10.27 11.68 13.91
CA ASN A 56 10.75 10.40 14.44
C ASN A 56 9.60 9.45 14.82
N LYS A 57 8.51 9.98 15.39
CA LYS A 57 7.35 9.17 15.81
C LYS A 57 6.59 8.58 14.62
N SER A 58 6.46 9.33 13.53
CA SER A 58 5.77 8.87 12.32
C SER A 58 6.65 7.93 11.51
N LYS A 59 7.98 8.12 11.53
CA LYS A 59 8.94 7.14 10.99
C LYS A 59 8.84 5.80 11.71
N GLU A 60 8.81 5.81 13.05
CA GLU A 60 8.67 4.59 13.85
C GLU A 60 7.42 3.81 13.46
N LYS A 61 6.26 4.46 13.30
CA LYS A 61 5.03 3.80 12.82
C LYS A 61 5.16 3.19 11.42
N LEU A 62 5.87 3.87 10.52
CA LEU A 62 6.12 3.37 9.17
C LEU A 62 7.04 2.15 9.23
N ASP A 63 8.10 2.20 10.03
CA ASP A 63 9.05 1.10 10.23
C ASP A 63 8.33 -0.11 10.86
N GLU A 64 7.51 0.09 11.90
CA GLU A 64 6.66 -0.95 12.50
C GLU A 64 5.72 -1.61 11.49
N PHE A 65 5.10 -0.82 10.58
CA PHE A 65 4.27 -1.37 9.52
C PHE A 65 5.08 -2.26 8.57
N ILE A 66 6.28 -1.82 8.16
CA ILE A 66 7.15 -2.60 7.28
C ILE A 66 7.56 -3.90 7.99
N GLU A 67 8.01 -3.82 9.24
CA GLU A 67 8.40 -5.00 10.03
C GLU A 67 7.24 -5.99 10.19
N ALA A 68 6.03 -5.51 10.46
CA ALA A 68 4.84 -6.35 10.62
C ALA A 68 4.46 -7.14 9.36
N TYR A 69 4.75 -6.59 8.18
CA TYR A 69 4.23 -7.08 6.91
C TYR A 69 5.29 -7.46 5.86
N HIS A 70 6.59 -7.36 6.16
CA HIS A 70 7.66 -7.66 5.20
C HIS A 70 7.61 -9.09 4.64
N LEU A 71 7.09 -10.07 5.40
CA LEU A 71 6.90 -11.45 4.94
C LEU A 71 5.80 -11.61 3.87
N GLU A 72 5.03 -10.55 3.61
CA GLU A 72 4.04 -10.50 2.52
C GLU A 72 4.61 -9.85 1.25
N MET A 73 5.86 -9.37 1.28
CA MET A 73 6.55 -8.87 0.10
C MET A 73 6.59 -9.95 -1.00
N GLY A 74 6.24 -9.55 -2.23
CA GLY A 74 6.24 -10.45 -3.40
C GLY A 74 5.01 -11.34 -3.54
N LYS A 75 4.08 -11.34 -2.56
CA LYS A 75 2.81 -12.07 -2.66
C LYS A 75 1.72 -11.22 -3.28
N SER A 76 0.85 -11.85 -4.04
CA SER A 76 -0.42 -11.28 -4.52
C SER A 76 -1.45 -11.12 -3.40
N ILE A 77 -2.51 -10.36 -3.66
CA ILE A 77 -3.64 -10.22 -2.72
C ILE A 77 -4.26 -11.58 -2.40
N GLU A 78 -4.38 -12.47 -3.38
CA GLU A 78 -4.91 -13.82 -3.18
C GLU A 78 -4.05 -14.61 -2.18
N GLU A 79 -2.74 -14.61 -2.37
CA GLU A 79 -1.78 -15.32 -1.50
C GLU A 79 -1.70 -14.74 -0.08
N ILE A 80 -1.91 -13.43 0.07
CA ILE A 80 -1.96 -12.76 1.38
C ILE A 80 -3.22 -13.18 2.16
N GLY A 81 -4.34 -13.38 1.45
CA GLY A 81 -5.62 -13.74 2.02
C GLY A 81 -6.44 -12.56 2.52
N GLU A 82 -7.77 -12.74 2.53
CA GLU A 82 -8.75 -11.66 2.68
C GLU A 82 -8.61 -10.88 4.00
N GLU A 83 -8.51 -11.57 5.13
CA GLU A 83 -8.46 -10.91 6.43
C GLU A 83 -7.15 -10.13 6.62
N LYS A 84 -6.04 -10.66 6.09
CA LYS A 84 -4.74 -10.00 6.21
C LYS A 84 -4.64 -8.78 5.29
N ILE A 85 -5.13 -8.85 4.04
CA ILE A 85 -5.11 -7.68 3.15
C ILE A 85 -6.01 -6.55 3.65
N LYS A 86 -7.16 -6.87 4.27
CA LYS A 86 -8.02 -5.87 4.93
C LYS A 86 -7.25 -5.10 6.00
N LYS A 87 -6.54 -5.82 6.86
CA LYS A 87 -5.74 -5.22 7.94
C LYS A 87 -4.60 -4.37 7.38
N ILE A 88 -3.87 -4.88 6.39
CA ILE A 88 -2.80 -4.14 5.70
C ILE A 88 -3.33 -2.82 5.12
N ILE A 89 -4.47 -2.84 4.43
CA ILE A 89 -5.09 -1.64 3.84
C ILE A 89 -5.54 -0.65 4.92
N GLN A 90 -6.10 -1.14 6.03
CA GLN A 90 -6.51 -0.30 7.15
C GLN A 90 -5.30 0.42 7.76
N ASP A 91 -4.25 -0.32 8.13
CA ASP A 91 -3.04 0.23 8.73
C ASP A 91 -2.33 1.19 7.76
N PHE A 92 -2.29 0.86 6.46
CA PHE A 92 -1.76 1.72 5.41
C PHE A 92 -2.49 3.06 5.34
N ASN A 93 -3.83 3.04 5.29
CA ASN A 93 -4.63 4.27 5.22
C ASN A 93 -4.51 5.11 6.50
N ASP A 94 -4.38 4.47 7.66
CA ASP A 94 -4.21 5.17 8.93
C ASP A 94 -2.86 5.88 9.01
N ILE A 95 -1.77 5.26 8.50
CA ILE A 95 -0.49 5.96 8.34
C ILE A 95 -0.63 7.13 7.38
N VAL A 96 -1.20 6.93 6.19
CA VAL A 96 -1.37 8.00 5.18
C VAL A 96 -2.19 9.18 5.69
N ARG A 97 -3.14 8.98 6.60
CA ARG A 97 -3.92 10.07 7.22
C ARG A 97 -3.13 10.89 8.24
N THR A 98 -2.03 10.36 8.75
CA THR A 98 -1.20 11.02 9.77
C THR A 98 -0.01 11.78 9.19
N VAL A 99 0.27 11.61 7.90
CA VAL A 99 1.40 12.25 7.19
C VAL A 99 1.01 13.49 6.40
#